data_AF-A0A7V8YLH2-F1
#
_entry.id   AF-A0A7V8YLH2-F1
#
_cell.length_a   1.000
_cell.length_b   1.000
_cell.length_c   1.000
_cell.angle_alpha   90.00
_cell.angle_beta   90.00
_cell.angle_gamma   90.00
#
_symmetry.space_group_name_H-M   'P 1'
#
loop_
_entity.id
_entity.type
_entity.pdbx_description
1 polymer ?
#
loop_
_entity_poly.entity_id
_entity_poly.type
_entity_poly.pdbx_seq_one_letter_code
_entity_poly.pdbx_strand_id
1 'polypeptide(L)'
;MLGHPVSFVPAQVGGGNVATTGAAVQLDQAVYSEPVAAGTRDERIESHERNPKWKNHPLRIEMSECINCDACLRHCPEQFGAIFNHGIDVIIVPELCSGCDKCLPVCPVDCIYPDPDWKPAAEDWWKHPGNPDDPYH
;
A
#
# COMPACT_ATOMS: atom_id res chain seq x y z
N MET A 1 32.28 -1.58 -59.36
CA MET A 1 32.73 -0.29 -58.81
C MET A 1 31.77 0.76 -59.35
N LEU A 2 30.62 0.91 -58.70
CA LEU A 2 30.22 2.11 -57.95
C LEU A 2 30.08 3.36 -58.84
N GLY A 3 28.84 3.67 -59.20
CA GLY A 3 28.44 4.92 -59.84
C GLY A 3 26.93 5.12 -59.67
N HIS A 4 26.55 5.81 -58.60
CA HIS A 4 25.16 6.13 -58.24
C HIS A 4 24.60 7.24 -59.15
N PRO A 5 23.37 7.13 -59.65
CA PRO A 5 22.61 8.30 -60.09
C PRO A 5 21.84 8.89 -58.91
N VAL A 6 22.24 10.10 -58.52
CA VAL A 6 21.46 11.03 -57.70
C VAL A 6 20.19 11.42 -58.45
N SER A 7 19.02 11.12 -57.88
CA SER A 7 17.76 11.69 -58.32
C SER A 7 17.18 12.56 -57.21
N PHE A 8 17.25 13.86 -57.47
CA PHE A 8 16.53 14.94 -56.81
C PHE A 8 15.01 14.67 -56.87
N VAL A 9 14.33 14.80 -55.73
CA VAL A 9 12.87 14.99 -55.66
C VAL A 9 12.60 16.35 -55.02
N PRO A 10 11.78 17.22 -55.64
CA PRO A 10 11.52 18.56 -55.14
C PRO A 10 10.46 18.57 -54.03
N ALA A 11 10.55 19.61 -53.20
CA ALA A 11 9.59 19.97 -52.16
C ALA A 11 8.19 20.28 -52.74
N GLN A 12 7.14 19.86 -52.03
CA GLN A 12 5.79 20.39 -52.22
C GLN A 12 5.18 20.85 -50.90
N VAL A 13 4.61 22.04 -51.01
CA VAL A 13 3.97 22.89 -50.03
C VAL A 13 2.47 22.59 -49.92
N GLY A 14 1.86 22.92 -48.78
CA GLY A 14 0.40 23.02 -48.58
C GLY A 14 -0.01 22.47 -47.22
N GLY A 15 -0.61 23.20 -46.27
CA GLY A 15 -1.41 24.41 -46.36
C GLY A 15 -2.91 24.09 -46.18
N GLY A 16 -3.47 24.44 -45.02
CA GLY A 16 -4.92 24.45 -44.72
C GLY A 16 -5.47 23.17 -44.09
N ASN A 17 -6.42 23.15 -43.15
CA ASN A 17 -7.38 24.17 -42.72
C ASN A 17 -7.89 23.91 -41.29
N VAL A 18 -8.40 24.99 -40.69
CA VAL A 18 -9.12 25.07 -39.41
C VAL A 18 -10.62 24.82 -39.62
N ALA A 19 -11.31 24.43 -38.54
CA ALA A 19 -12.74 24.15 -38.32
C ALA A 19 -13.05 22.64 -38.39
N THR A 20 -13.68 22.01 -37.39
CA THR A 20 -15.09 22.25 -37.03
C THR A 20 -15.41 21.63 -35.66
N THR A 21 -16.26 22.32 -34.89
CA THR A 21 -17.34 21.84 -33.98
C THR A 21 -17.10 20.73 -32.95
N GLY A 22 -17.53 21.01 -31.71
CA GLY A 22 -17.49 20.09 -30.59
C GLY A 22 -18.37 18.86 -30.72
N ALA A 23 -17.96 17.82 -29.99
CA ALA A 23 -18.78 16.71 -29.56
C ALA A 23 -18.31 16.29 -28.17
N ALA A 24 -19.25 16.19 -27.24
CA ALA A 24 -19.04 15.53 -25.96
C ALA A 24 -18.71 14.05 -26.20
N VAL A 25 -17.66 13.54 -25.55
CA VAL A 25 -17.37 12.10 -25.42
C VAL A 25 -17.31 11.86 -23.92
N GLN A 26 -18.45 11.54 -23.31
CA GLN A 26 -18.87 10.17 -22.95
C GLN A 26 -17.80 9.36 -22.21
N LEU A 27 -18.11 9.20 -20.92
CA LEU A 27 -17.87 8.05 -20.04
C LEU A 27 -17.59 6.74 -20.77
N ASP A 28 -16.39 6.19 -20.61
CA ASP A 28 -16.13 4.76 -20.35
C ASP A 28 -14.64 4.43 -20.38
N GLN A 29 -13.99 4.38 -19.21
CA GLN A 29 -12.88 3.46 -18.98
C GLN A 29 -13.09 2.89 -17.58
N ALA A 30 -14.00 1.93 -17.44
CA ALA A 30 -13.66 0.52 -17.58
C ALA A 30 -12.43 0.17 -16.74
N VAL A 31 -12.66 0.09 -15.43
CA VAL A 31 -12.32 -1.07 -14.59
C VAL A 31 -11.35 -2.05 -15.28
N TYR A 32 -10.06 -1.74 -15.22
CA TYR A 32 -9.04 -2.78 -15.30
C TYR A 32 -8.90 -3.38 -13.89
N SER A 33 -9.89 -4.16 -13.47
CA SER A 33 -9.73 -5.07 -12.33
C SER A 33 -8.99 -6.33 -12.79
N GLU A 34 -7.74 -6.14 -13.21
CA GLU A 34 -6.76 -7.22 -13.13
C GLU A 34 -6.48 -7.47 -11.64
N PRO A 35 -6.26 -8.72 -11.19
CA PRO A 35 -6.29 -9.05 -9.77
C PRO A 35 -5.02 -8.55 -9.09
N VAL A 36 -5.06 -7.29 -8.62
CA VAL A 36 -4.00 -6.73 -7.80
C VAL A 36 -3.80 -7.62 -6.58
N ALA A 37 -2.57 -8.06 -6.42
CA ALA A 37 -2.17 -8.98 -5.39
C ALA A 37 -2.44 -8.38 -4.01
N ALA A 38 -3.42 -8.93 -3.29
CA ALA A 38 -3.80 -8.50 -1.93
C ALA A 38 -4.30 -7.06 -1.92
N GLY A 39 -5.57 -6.85 -1.56
CA GLY A 39 -6.22 -5.54 -1.63
C GLY A 39 -5.42 -4.39 -0.99
N THR A 40 -5.83 -3.17 -1.27
CA THR A 40 -5.38 -1.95 -0.60
C THR A 40 -5.50 -2.05 0.93
N ARG A 41 -4.88 -1.10 1.62
CA ARG A 41 -5.00 -1.01 3.09
C ARG A 41 -6.47 -0.85 3.50
N ASP A 42 -7.21 0.01 2.82
CA ASP A 42 -8.61 0.29 3.12
C ASP A 42 -9.49 -0.95 2.92
N GLU A 43 -9.28 -1.73 1.86
CA GLU A 43 -9.99 -3.00 1.65
C GLU A 43 -9.71 -4.02 2.77
N ARG A 44 -8.48 -4.05 3.33
CA ARG A 44 -8.17 -4.88 4.50
C ARG A 44 -8.83 -4.36 5.78
N ILE A 45 -8.94 -3.05 5.94
CA ILE A 45 -9.65 -2.43 7.07
C ILE A 45 -11.15 -2.69 6.98
N GLU A 46 -11.75 -2.76 5.79
CA GLU A 46 -13.17 -3.10 5.66
C GLU A 46 -13.45 -4.59 5.91
N SER A 47 -12.59 -5.46 5.39
CA SER A 47 -12.79 -6.92 5.49
C SER A 47 -12.42 -7.49 6.85
N HIS A 48 -11.52 -6.84 7.61
CA HIS A 48 -10.88 -7.42 8.79
C HIS A 48 -10.26 -8.80 8.51
N GLU A 49 -9.77 -9.01 7.29
CA GLU A 49 -9.18 -10.29 6.87
C GLU A 49 -7.68 -10.15 6.61
N ARG A 50 -6.92 -11.10 7.15
CA ARG A 50 -5.50 -11.20 6.83
C ARG A 50 -5.31 -11.68 5.39
N ASN A 51 -4.49 -10.97 4.63
CA ASN A 51 -4.19 -11.36 3.26
C ASN A 51 -3.60 -12.78 3.17
N PRO A 52 -4.25 -13.73 2.46
CA PRO A 52 -3.81 -15.13 2.37
C PRO A 52 -2.50 -15.33 1.60
N LYS A 53 -2.03 -14.30 0.86
CA LYS A 53 -0.76 -14.35 0.15
C LYS A 53 0.45 -14.13 1.07
N TRP A 54 0.28 -13.53 2.25
CA TRP A 54 1.37 -13.30 3.19
C TRP A 54 1.84 -14.60 3.85
N LYS A 55 3.11 -14.95 3.61
CA LYS A 55 3.72 -16.18 4.11
C LYS A 55 4.31 -16.06 5.50
N ASN A 56 4.75 -14.86 5.88
CA ASN A 56 5.29 -14.61 7.20
C ASN A 56 4.16 -14.53 8.21
N HIS A 57 4.42 -14.98 9.44
CA HIS A 57 3.51 -14.78 10.56
C HIS A 57 3.40 -13.28 10.88
N PRO A 58 2.24 -12.81 11.38
CA PRO A 58 2.19 -11.48 11.96
C PRO A 58 3.14 -11.42 13.17
N LEU A 59 3.48 -10.19 13.56
CA LEU A 59 4.29 -9.93 14.73
C LEU A 59 3.39 -9.53 15.90
N ARG A 60 3.83 -9.78 17.13
CA ARG A 60 3.22 -9.32 18.39
C ARG A 60 4.23 -8.54 19.21
N ILE A 61 3.73 -7.64 20.04
CA ILE A 61 4.54 -6.90 21.02
C ILE A 61 4.35 -7.55 22.39
N GLU A 62 5.45 -7.86 23.07
CA GLU A 62 5.44 -8.33 24.45
C GLU A 62 5.33 -7.12 25.38
N MET A 63 4.13 -6.87 25.91
CA MET A 63 3.86 -5.66 26.69
C MET A 63 4.59 -5.61 28.03
N SER A 64 5.04 -6.76 28.56
CA SER A 64 5.87 -6.79 29.77
C SER A 64 7.30 -6.26 29.54
N GLU A 65 7.75 -6.18 28.28
CA GLU A 65 9.07 -5.68 27.88
C GLU A 65 8.99 -4.32 27.17
N CYS A 66 7.82 -3.99 26.59
CA CYS A 66 7.59 -2.74 25.87
C CYS A 66 7.72 -1.52 26.79
N ILE A 67 8.43 -0.50 26.31
CA ILE A 67 8.63 0.78 27.01
C ILE A 67 7.86 1.95 26.39
N ASN A 68 6.91 1.68 25.49
CA ASN A 68 6.07 2.68 24.83
C ASN A 68 6.86 3.83 24.15
N CYS A 69 7.93 3.48 23.43
CA CYS A 69 8.76 4.47 22.72
C CYS A 69 8.26 4.82 21.30
N ASP A 70 7.24 4.10 20.81
CA ASP A 70 6.57 4.27 19.51
C ASP A 70 7.53 4.25 18.29
N ALA A 71 8.71 3.66 18.45
CA ALA A 71 9.67 3.51 17.36
C ALA A 71 9.14 2.56 16.28
N CYS A 72 8.51 1.46 16.68
CA CYS A 72 7.93 0.48 15.76
C CYS A 72 6.78 1.06 14.92
N LEU A 73 5.90 1.86 15.53
CA LEU A 73 4.78 2.53 14.87
C LEU A 73 5.27 3.39 13.70
N ARG A 74 6.27 4.24 13.94
CA ARG A 74 6.85 5.15 12.93
C ARG A 74 7.57 4.44 11.77
N HIS A 75 7.86 3.15 11.91
CA HIS A 75 8.56 2.35 10.89
C HIS A 75 7.68 1.28 10.25
N CYS A 76 6.45 1.11 10.72
CA CYS A 76 5.49 0.26 10.03
C CYS A 76 5.16 0.89 8.67
N PRO A 77 5.32 0.17 7.54
CA PRO A 77 4.99 0.74 6.23
C PRO A 77 3.54 1.18 6.15
N GLU A 78 3.29 2.40 5.66
CA GLU A 78 1.94 2.98 5.52
C GLU A 78 0.98 2.06 4.75
N GLN A 79 1.47 1.37 3.72
CA GLN A 79 0.67 0.40 2.93
C GLN A 79 0.06 -0.73 3.78
N PHE A 80 0.66 -1.05 4.93
CA PHE A 80 0.16 -2.04 5.89
C PHE A 80 -0.51 -1.34 7.07
N GLY A 81 0.18 -0.37 7.68
CA GLY A 81 -0.32 0.46 8.76
C GLY A 81 -0.95 -0.35 9.89
N ALA A 82 -0.17 -1.26 10.47
CA ALA A 82 -0.67 -2.32 11.35
C ALA A 82 -0.42 -2.06 12.85
N ILE A 83 0.33 -1.02 13.22
CA ILE A 83 0.75 -0.78 14.61
C ILE A 83 0.07 0.48 15.13
N PHE A 84 -0.56 0.41 16.31
CA PHE A 84 -1.32 1.50 16.90
C PHE A 84 -1.09 1.60 18.41
N ASN A 85 -1.27 2.80 18.94
CA ASN A 85 -1.35 3.01 20.38
C ASN A 85 -2.79 2.75 20.84
N HIS A 86 -2.97 1.83 21.79
CA HIS A 86 -4.25 1.49 22.38
C HIS A 86 -4.19 1.74 23.89
N GLY A 87 -4.57 2.95 24.32
CA GLY A 87 -4.41 3.38 25.70
C GLY A 87 -2.94 3.51 26.08
N ILE A 88 -2.49 2.70 27.05
CA ILE A 88 -1.07 2.62 27.44
C ILE A 88 -0.31 1.55 26.68
N ASP A 89 -0.97 0.74 25.86
CA ASP A 89 -0.35 -0.38 25.15
C ASP A 89 -0.04 -0.01 23.70
N VAL A 90 0.96 -0.68 23.11
CA VAL A 90 1.21 -0.64 21.67
C VAL A 90 0.80 -1.99 21.09
N ILE A 91 -0.14 -1.97 20.16
CA ILE A 91 -0.72 -3.18 19.57
C ILE A 91 -0.33 -3.35 18.11
N ILE A 92 -0.35 -4.59 17.63
CA ILE A 92 -0.23 -4.92 16.21
C ILE A 92 -1.51 -5.62 15.79
N VAL A 93 -2.21 -5.07 14.80
CA VAL A 93 -3.39 -5.71 14.18
C VAL A 93 -2.90 -6.80 13.21
N PRO A 94 -3.05 -8.10 13.55
CA PRO A 94 -2.43 -9.18 12.77
C PRO A 94 -2.95 -9.28 11.33
N GLU A 95 -4.19 -8.86 11.09
CA GLU A 95 -4.82 -8.84 9.77
C GLU A 95 -4.22 -7.78 8.83
N LEU A 96 -3.67 -6.71 9.41
CA LEU A 96 -2.94 -5.68 8.68
C LEU A 96 -1.43 -5.97 8.62
N CYS A 97 -0.91 -6.87 9.46
CA CYS A 97 0.52 -7.16 9.58
C CYS A 97 1.00 -8.20 8.56
N SER A 98 1.83 -7.75 7.61
CA SER A 98 2.46 -8.61 6.61
C SER A 98 3.62 -9.47 7.12
N GLY A 99 4.12 -9.20 8.34
CA GLY A 99 5.34 -9.83 8.86
C GLY A 99 6.60 -9.40 8.11
N CYS A 100 6.70 -8.11 7.76
CA CYS A 100 7.83 -7.56 7.00
C CYS A 100 9.08 -7.22 7.82
N ASP A 101 9.04 -7.44 9.14
CA ASP A 101 10.14 -7.29 10.10
C ASP A 101 10.80 -5.90 10.21
N LYS A 102 10.25 -4.87 9.53
CA LYS A 102 10.78 -3.50 9.58
C LYS A 102 10.73 -2.85 10.96
N CYS A 103 9.83 -3.31 11.83
CA CYS A 103 9.74 -2.84 13.22
C CYS A 103 10.77 -3.49 14.16
N LEU A 104 11.34 -4.65 13.81
CA LEU A 104 12.31 -5.35 14.65
C LEU A 104 13.58 -4.53 14.91
N PRO A 105 14.32 -4.05 13.88
CA PRO A 105 15.62 -3.39 14.10
C PRO A 105 15.51 -2.02 14.77
N VAL A 106 14.31 -1.46 14.92
CA VAL A 106 14.08 -0.14 15.51
C VAL A 106 13.57 -0.21 16.94
N CYS A 107 13.23 -1.40 17.44
CA CYS A 107 12.79 -1.58 18.81
C CYS A 107 14.02 -1.56 19.74
N PRO A 108 14.19 -0.56 20.62
CA PRO A 108 15.40 -0.44 21.44
C PRO A 108 15.51 -1.50 22.55
N VAL A 109 14.44 -2.26 22.78
CA VAL A 109 14.33 -3.29 23.83
C VAL A 109 13.95 -4.66 23.27
N ASP A 110 13.96 -4.82 21.94
CA ASP A 110 13.71 -6.08 21.24
C ASP A 110 12.40 -6.82 21.64
N CYS A 111 11.37 -6.09 22.07
CA CYS A 111 10.12 -6.66 22.59
C CYS A 111 9.12 -7.17 21.53
N ILE A 112 9.55 -7.42 20.28
CA ILE A 112 8.66 -7.76 19.16
C ILE A 112 9.01 -9.17 18.63
N TYR A 113 8.00 -10.04 18.55
CA TYR A 113 8.19 -11.45 18.24
C TYR A 113 7.23 -11.92 17.13
N PRO A 114 7.62 -12.89 16.29
CA PRO A 114 6.68 -13.61 15.44
C PRO A 114 5.58 -14.30 16.25
N ASP A 115 4.34 -14.24 15.76
CA ASP A 115 3.19 -14.87 16.40
C ASP A 115 2.60 -15.97 15.48
N PRO A 116 3.11 -17.21 15.58
CA PRO A 116 2.63 -18.33 14.77
C PRO A 116 1.20 -18.75 15.12
N ASP A 117 0.77 -18.49 16.36
CA ASP A 117 -0.53 -18.87 16.93
C ASP A 117 -1.48 -17.67 17.02
N TRP A 118 -1.27 -16.67 16.17
CA TRP A 118 -2.03 -15.43 16.16
C TRP A 118 -3.54 -15.67 16.09
N LYS A 119 -4.27 -14.80 16.76
CA LYS A 119 -5.74 -14.79 16.78
C LYS A 119 -6.24 -13.50 16.14
N PRO A 120 -7.49 -13.47 15.64
CA PRO A 120 -8.08 -12.24 15.16
C PRO A 120 -8.00 -11.12 16.20
N ALA A 121 -7.80 -9.89 15.73
CA ALA A 121 -7.76 -8.70 16.57
C ALA A 121 -9.04 -8.58 17.40
N ALA A 122 -8.89 -8.07 18.61
CA ALA A 122 -10.05 -7.71 19.43
C ALA A 122 -10.87 -6.62 18.73
N GLU A 123 -12.19 -6.64 18.89
CA GLU A 123 -13.10 -5.74 18.19
C GLU A 123 -12.80 -4.26 18.45
N ASP A 124 -12.31 -3.93 19.65
CA ASP A 124 -11.96 -2.58 20.04
C ASP A 124 -10.66 -2.06 19.39
N TRP A 125 -9.79 -2.93 18.86
CA TRP A 125 -8.59 -2.52 18.14
C TRP A 125 -8.91 -1.91 16.77
N TRP A 126 -10.02 -2.33 16.15
CA TRP A 126 -10.52 -1.82 14.87
C TRP A 126 -11.05 -0.38 14.94
N LYS A 127 -11.06 0.24 16.11
CA LYS A 127 -11.36 1.67 16.26
C LYS A 127 -10.24 2.58 15.78
N HIS A 128 -9.03 2.04 15.59
CA HIS A 128 -7.85 2.82 15.20
C HIS A 128 -7.65 2.93 13.69
N PRO A 129 -7.64 1.83 12.91
CA PRO A 129 -7.40 1.93 11.47
C PRO A 129 -8.53 2.69 10.77
N GLY A 130 -8.17 3.60 9.86
CA GLY A 130 -9.11 4.37 9.04
C GLY A 130 -9.87 5.47 9.76
N ASN A 131 -9.59 5.72 11.05
CA ASN A 131 -10.17 6.84 11.76
C ASN A 131 -9.41 8.16 11.45
N PRO A 132 -9.94 9.34 11.84
CA PRO A 132 -9.26 10.62 11.58
C PRO A 132 -7.91 10.82 12.28
N ASP A 133 -7.61 10.03 13.32
CA ASP A 133 -6.36 10.04 14.09
C ASP A 133 -5.38 8.94 13.64
N ASP A 134 -5.70 8.22 12.56
CA ASP A 134 -4.90 7.14 12.03
C ASP A 134 -3.55 7.67 11.49
N PRO A 135 -2.40 7.26 12.07
CA PRO A 135 -1.10 7.80 11.70
C PRO A 135 -0.64 7.39 10.29
N TYR A 136 -1.42 6.56 9.58
CA TYR A 136 -1.12 6.09 8.23
C TYR A 136 -2.06 6.68 7.15
N HIS A 137 -2.83 7.73 7.48
CA HIS A 137 -3.75 8.43 6.56
C HIS A 137 -3.09 9.64 5.89
#